data_AF-M1BNT3-F1
#
_entry.id   AF-M1BNT3-F1
#
_cell.length_a   1.000
_cell.length_b   1.000
_cell.length_c   1.000
_cell.angle_alpha   90.00
_cell.angle_beta   90.00
_cell.angle_gamma   90.00
#
_symmetry.space_group_name_H-M   'P 1'
#
loop_
_entity.id
_entity.type
_entity.pdbx_description
1 polymer ?
#
loop_
_entity_poly.entity_id
_entity_poly.type
_entity_poly.pdbx_seq_one_letter_code
_entity_poly.pdbx_strand_id
1 'polypeptide(L)'
;MQDRLSVWLVKHGIIHRTLGFDYQGIETLQIKPEDWHSIAVIFYVYGYNYLRSQCAYDVAHGGLLASVYHLTRIEDGVGSTRRAMPKSICLQEES
;
A
#
# COMPACT_ATOMS: atom_id res chain seq x y z
N MET A 1 -11.23 9.28 -14.05
CA MET A 1 -10.45 9.39 -12.80
C MET A 1 -10.35 7.99 -12.23
N GLN A 2 -9.15 7.42 -12.10
CA GLN A 2 -8.96 6.15 -11.39
C GLN A 2 -9.29 6.40 -9.91
N ASP A 3 -10.25 5.66 -9.35
CA ASP A 3 -10.58 5.76 -7.93
C ASP A 3 -9.33 5.52 -7.09
N ARG A 4 -9.03 6.46 -6.19
CA ARG A 4 -7.92 6.35 -5.25
C ARG A 4 -8.17 5.17 -4.33
N LEU A 5 -7.12 4.42 -4.02
CA LEU A 5 -7.27 3.20 -3.22
C LEU A 5 -7.69 3.54 -1.80
N SER A 6 -7.23 4.68 -1.26
CA SER A 6 -7.73 5.26 -0.01
C SER A 6 -9.26 5.42 0.04
N VAL A 7 -9.88 5.99 -1.01
CA VAL A 7 -11.35 6.17 -1.07
C VAL A 7 -12.07 4.82 -1.05
N TRP A 8 -11.52 3.83 -1.74
CA TRP A 8 -12.07 2.47 -1.74
C TRP A 8 -11.95 1.81 -0.36
N LEU A 9 -10.80 1.94 0.31
CA LEU A 9 -10.59 1.40 1.66
C LEU A 9 -11.57 2.01 2.67
N VAL A 10 -11.83 3.32 2.60
CA VAL A 10 -12.84 3.98 3.44
C VAL A 10 -14.23 3.39 3.20
N LYS A 11 -14.60 3.13 1.95
CA LYS A 11 -15.90 2.52 1.59
C LYS A 11 -16.09 1.12 2.19
N HIS A 12 -15.00 0.38 2.40
CA HIS A 12 -15.02 -0.95 3.02
C HIS A 12 -14.74 -0.94 4.53
N GLY A 13 -14.77 0.23 5.17
CA GLY A 13 -14.64 0.36 6.62
C GLY A 13 -13.22 0.14 7.14
N ILE A 14 -12.20 0.18 6.27
CA ILE A 14 -10.81 0.02 6.69
C ILE A 14 -10.27 1.38 7.14
N ILE A 15 -9.97 1.45 8.44
CA ILE A 15 -9.39 2.63 9.05
C ILE A 15 -7.93 2.74 8.62
N HIS A 16 -7.59 3.84 7.99
CA HIS A 16 -6.23 4.17 7.59
C HIS A 16 -6.07 5.68 7.54
N ARG A 17 -4.82 6.15 7.54
CA ARG A 17 -4.47 7.56 7.37
C ARG A 17 -3.65 7.72 6.09
N THR A 18 -4.11 8.55 5.15
CA THR A 18 -3.31 8.91 3.98
C THR A 18 -2.15 9.83 4.37
N LEU A 19 -0.91 9.40 4.08
CA LEU A 19 0.30 10.21 4.28
C LEU A 19 0.66 11.06 3.05
N GLY A 20 0.07 10.76 1.90
CA GLY A 20 0.28 11.50 0.66
C GLY A 20 0.79 10.59 -0.45
N PHE A 21 1.56 11.17 -1.38
CA PHE A 21 2.23 10.46 -2.45
C PHE A 21 3.74 10.49 -2.25
N ASP A 22 4.41 9.39 -2.58
CA ASP A 22 5.88 9.36 -2.64
C ASP A 22 6.42 10.16 -3.85
N TYR A 23 7.74 10.22 -3.96
CA TYR A 23 8.41 10.92 -5.08
C TYR A 23 8.13 10.30 -6.46
N GLN A 24 7.58 9.08 -6.52
CA GLN A 24 7.17 8.37 -7.75
C GLN A 24 5.67 8.51 -8.03
N GLY A 25 4.93 9.25 -7.19
CA GLY A 25 3.49 9.41 -7.31
C GLY A 25 2.68 8.21 -6.80
N ILE A 26 3.28 7.33 -5.99
CA ILE A 26 2.64 6.17 -5.37
C ILE A 26 1.99 6.61 -4.06
N GLU A 27 0.73 6.21 -3.85
CA GLU A 27 -0.02 6.56 -2.64
C GLU A 27 0.55 5.82 -1.42
N THR A 28 0.74 6.55 -0.32
CA THR A 28 1.24 6.02 0.95
C THR A 28 0.16 6.11 2.02
N LEU A 29 -0.11 4.99 2.68
CA LEU A 29 -1.11 4.85 3.73
C LEU A 29 -0.45 4.41 5.03
N GLN A 30 -0.73 5.14 6.10
CA GLN A 30 -0.43 4.73 7.45
C GLN A 30 -1.58 3.90 8.01
N ILE A 31 -1.24 2.79 8.64
CA ILE A 31 -2.17 1.83 9.20
C ILE A 31 -1.72 1.45 10.61
N LYS A 32 -2.65 0.95 11.41
CA LYS A 32 -2.31 0.46 12.75
C LYS A 32 -1.74 -0.96 12.68
N PRO A 33 -0.77 -1.31 13.54
CA PRO A 33 -0.24 -2.68 13.63
C PRO A 33 -1.34 -3.73 13.83
N GLU A 34 -2.35 -3.41 14.63
CA GLU A 34 -3.48 -4.31 14.93
C GLU A 34 -4.29 -4.70 13.68
N ASP A 35 -4.36 -3.81 12.68
CA ASP A 35 -5.17 -3.99 11.47
C ASP A 35 -4.40 -4.70 10.34
N TRP A 36 -3.12 -5.01 10.54
CA TRP A 36 -2.22 -5.53 9.50
C TRP A 36 -2.75 -6.80 8.82
N HIS A 37 -3.26 -7.75 9.60
CA HIS A 37 -3.78 -9.01 9.08
C HIS A 37 -4.99 -8.80 8.14
N SER A 38 -5.94 -7.97 8.55
CA SER A 38 -7.12 -7.61 7.76
C SER A 38 -6.71 -6.94 6.44
N ILE A 39 -5.74 -6.04 6.54
CA ILE A 39 -5.23 -5.27 5.41
C ILE A 39 -4.50 -6.18 4.41
N ALA A 40 -3.64 -7.08 4.88
CA ALA A 40 -2.94 -8.04 4.05
C ALA A 40 -3.90 -8.93 3.24
N VAL A 41 -4.96 -9.44 3.88
CA VAL A 41 -5.99 -10.25 3.21
C VAL A 41 -6.70 -9.45 2.12
N ILE A 42 -7.07 -8.21 2.42
CA ILE A 42 -7.81 -7.37 1.48
C ILE A 42 -6.94 -6.99 0.27
N PHE A 43 -5.68 -6.65 0.49
CA PHE A 43 -4.74 -6.39 -0.59
C PHE A 43 -4.52 -7.62 -1.47
N TYR A 44 -4.39 -8.80 -0.88
CA TYR A 44 -4.28 -10.05 -1.63
C TYR A 44 -5.53 -10.31 -2.50
N VAL A 45 -6.74 -10.19 -1.92
CA VAL A 45 -8.01 -10.34 -2.64
C VAL A 45 -8.15 -9.31 -3.77
N TYR A 46 -7.64 -8.10 -3.58
CA TYR A 46 -7.67 -7.03 -4.59
C TYR A 46 -6.61 -7.20 -5.70
N GLY A 47 -5.77 -8.24 -5.60
CA GLY A 47 -4.78 -8.61 -6.60
C GLY A 47 -3.42 -7.96 -6.40
N TYR A 48 -3.13 -7.33 -5.25
CA TYR A 48 -1.77 -6.97 -4.89
C TYR A 48 -0.98 -8.24 -4.54
N ASN A 49 -0.45 -8.86 -5.57
CA ASN A 49 0.18 -10.18 -5.56
C ASN A 49 1.71 -10.12 -5.44
N TYR A 50 2.31 -8.93 -5.48
CA TYR A 50 3.76 -8.79 -5.47
C TYR A 50 4.22 -7.82 -4.38
N LEU A 51 4.92 -8.33 -3.37
CA LEU A 51 5.66 -7.51 -2.40
C LEU A 51 6.98 -7.10 -3.04
N ARG A 52 7.09 -5.83 -3.46
CA ARG A 52 8.27 -5.32 -4.15
C ARG A 52 9.43 -5.09 -3.18
N SER A 53 9.12 -4.55 -2.00
CA SER A 53 10.12 -4.24 -0.97
C SER A 53 9.44 -4.15 0.39
N GLN A 54 10.17 -4.58 1.42
CA GLN A 54 9.86 -4.33 2.82
C GLN A 54 11.08 -3.65 3.44
N CYS A 55 10.87 -2.54 4.13
CA CYS A 55 11.94 -1.86 4.87
C CYS A 55 11.40 -1.36 6.21
N ALA A 56 12.31 -1.03 7.12
CA ALA A 56 11.99 -0.37 8.37
C ALA A 56 12.90 0.85 8.55
N TYR A 57 12.41 1.88 9.22
CA TYR A 57 13.19 3.07 9.54
C TYR A 57 12.82 3.63 10.92
N ASP A 58 13.78 4.27 11.59
CA ASP A 58 13.52 4.99 12.83
C ASP A 58 12.77 6.29 12.53
N VAL A 59 11.56 6.45 13.09
CA VAL A 59 10.77 7.70 12.94
C VAL A 59 11.48 8.86 13.65
N ALA A 60 12.07 8.54 14.81
CA ALA A 60 12.93 9.44 15.58
C ALA A 60 13.97 8.62 16.35
N HIS A 61 15.10 9.24 16.67
CA HIS A 61 16.13 8.60 17.50
C HIS A 61 15.55 8.21 18.87
N GLY A 62 15.58 6.92 19.20
CA GLY A 62 14.99 6.38 20.44
C GLY A 62 13.45 6.45 20.48
N GLY A 63 12.81 6.71 19.34
CA GLY A 63 11.37 6.78 19.18
C GLY A 63 10.78 5.51 18.55
N LEU A 64 9.66 5.70 17.84
CA LEU A 64 8.95 4.61 17.17
C LEU A 64 9.72 4.12 15.94
N LEU A 65 9.55 2.83 15.64
CA LEU A 65 10.01 2.22 14.40
C LEU A 65 8.86 2.21 13.40
N ALA A 66 9.15 2.57 12.15
CA ALA A 66 8.18 2.47 11.08
C ALA A 66 8.54 1.32 10.15
N SER A 67 7.62 0.38 9.96
CA SER A 67 7.70 -0.66 8.94
C SER A 67 6.96 -0.20 7.68
N VAL A 68 7.64 -0.27 6.53
CA VAL A 68 7.09 0.11 5.22
C VAL A 68 7.04 -1.08 4.29
N TYR A 69 5.90 -1.26 3.63
CA TYR A 69 5.64 -2.33 2.69
C TYR A 69 5.20 -1.75 1.35
N HIS A 70 5.95 -2.06 0.30
CA HIS A 70 5.64 -1.63 -1.05
C HIS A 70 5.00 -2.78 -1.82
N LEU A 71 3.68 -2.71 -1.98
CA LEU A 71 2.90 -3.72 -2.69
C LEU A 71 2.64 -3.27 -4.11
N THR A 72 2.69 -4.21 -5.05
CA THR A 72 2.42 -3.99 -6.46
C THR A 72 1.44 -5.04 -6.96
N ARG A 73 0.45 -4.60 -7.75
CA ARG A 73 -0.37 -5.50 -8.55
C ARG A 73 0.28 -5.72 -9.91
N ILE A 74 0.69 -6.96 -10.16
CA ILE A 74 1.20 -7.41 -11.45
C ILE A 74 0.06 -8.13 -12.16
N GLU A 75 -0.27 -7.66 -13.37
CA GLU A 75 -1.25 -8.29 -14.26
C GLU A 75 -0.49 -8.98 -15.40
N ASP A 76 -0.80 -10.26 -15.66
CA ASP A 76 -0.19 -10.99 -16.77
C ASP A 76 -0.70 -10.42 -18.10
N GLY A 77 0.20 -9.79 -18.84
CA GLY A 77 -0.09 -9.14 -20.11
C GLY A 77 -0.30 -10.14 -21.25
N VAL A 78 -1.40 -10.90 -21.25
CA VAL A 78 -1.83 -11.62 -22.45
C VAL A 78 -2.76 -10.71 -23.26
N GLY A 79 -2.14 -9.95 -24.17
CA GLY A 79 -2.82 -9.31 -25.30
C GLY A 79 -3.64 -8.06 -25.01
N SER A 80 -2.98 -6.90 -24.92
CA SER A 80 -3.39 -5.67 -25.62
C SER A 80 -2.45 -4.51 -25.30
N THR A 81 -2.26 -3.68 -26.31
CA THR A 81 -1.21 -2.68 -26.52
C THR A 81 -1.33 -1.47 -25.59
N ARG A 82 -1.18 -1.66 -24.29
CA ARG A 82 -0.88 -0.60 -23.32
C ARG A 82 -0.28 -1.27 -22.10
N ARG A 83 1.02 -1.06 -21.82
CA ARG A 83 1.61 -1.41 -20.51
C ARG A 83 0.70 -0.78 -19.45
N ALA A 84 -0.15 -1.58 -18.81
CA ALA A 84 -0.84 -1.13 -17.62
C ALA A 84 0.28 -0.82 -16.62
N MET A 85 0.40 0.44 -16.21
CA MET A 85 1.37 0.82 -15.20
C MET A 85 1.03 0.03 -13.95
N PRO A 86 1.97 -0.75 -13.39
CA PRO A 86 1.71 -1.57 -12.21
C PRO A 86 1.18 -0.68 -11.09
N LYS A 87 -0.04 -0.96 -10.62
CA LYS A 87 -0.63 -0.20 -9.50
C LYS A 87 0.13 -0.57 -8.24
N SER A 88 0.71 0.44 -7.60
CA SER A 88 1.55 0.26 -6.43
C SER A 88 0.95 1.02 -5.24
N ILE A 89 1.23 0.56 -4.03
CA ILE A 89 0.81 1.20 -2.78
C ILE A 89 1.90 1.00 -1.73
N CYS A 90 2.17 2.03 -0.95
CA CYS A 90 3.06 1.96 0.20
C CYS A 90 2.22 1.93 1.48
N LEU A 91 2.44 0.93 2.33
CA LEU A 91 1.84 0.84 3.65
C LEU A 91 2.90 1.14 4.69
N GLN A 92 2.56 1.96 5.68
CA GLN A 92 3.42 2.27 6.81
C GLN A 92 2.70 1.92 8.11
N GLU A 93 3.43 1.24 8.98
CA GLU A 93 3.01 0.89 10.33
C GLU A 93 4.05 1.46 11.30
N GLU A 94 3.61 2.14 12.36
CA GLU A 94 4.50 2.66 13.41
C GLU A 94 4.29 1.85 14.69
N SER A 95 5.36 1.27 15.23
CA SER A 95 5.40 0.44 16.45
C SER A 95 6.34 0.99 17.52
#